data_AF-A0A969VGV5-F1
#
_entry.id   AF-A0A969VGV5-F1
#
_cell.length_a   1.000
_cell.length_b   1.000
_cell.length_c   1.000
_cell.angle_alpha   90.00
_cell.angle_beta   90.00
_cell.angle_gamma   90.00
#
_symmetry.space_group_name_H-M   'P 1'
#
loop_
_entity.id
_entity.type
_entity.pdbx_description
1 polymer ?
#
loop_
_entity_poly.entity_id
_entity_poly.type
_entity_poly.pdbx_seq_one_letter_code
_entity_poly.pdbx_strand_id
1 'polypeptide(L)' 'MPEKSNVVAFTKSQKEVVCDAKETILQAAQKEGITLPYGCQMGACGQCKLRKLFWRSLLRRRL' A
#
# COMPACT_ATOMS: atom_id res chain seq x y z
N MET A 1 -13.87 6.16 -16.65
CA MET A 1 -12.44 6.47 -16.74
C MET A 1 -11.69 5.36 -16.01
N PRO A 2 -10.74 4.63 -16.63
CA PRO A 2 -10.08 3.52 -15.94
C PRO A 2 -9.12 4.08 -14.88
N GLU A 3 -9.47 3.89 -13.60
CA GLU A 3 -8.66 4.28 -12.45
C GLU A 3 -7.40 3.40 -12.39
N LYS A 4 -6.22 4.04 -12.39
CA LYS A 4 -4.95 3.31 -12.32
C LYS A 4 -4.79 2.78 -10.90
N SER A 5 -4.95 1.47 -10.71
CA SER A 5 -4.77 0.82 -9.41
C SER A 5 -3.49 -0.04 -9.38
N ASN A 6 -2.83 -0.09 -8.23
CA ASN A 6 -1.70 -0.96 -7.95
C ASN A 6 -2.05 -1.93 -6.80
N VAL A 7 -1.29 -3.02 -6.65
CA VAL A 7 -1.47 -3.96 -5.53
C VAL A 7 -0.32 -3.82 -4.55
N VAL A 8 -0.65 -3.64 -3.27
CA VAL A 8 0.31 -3.57 -2.16
C VAL A 8 0.12 -4.78 -1.25
N ALA A 9 1.20 -5.53 -1.02
CA ALA A 9 1.19 -6.69 -0.14
C ALA A 9 1.70 -6.33 1.26
N PHE A 10 0.89 -6.56 2.28
CA PHE A 10 1.23 -6.39 3.69
C PHE A 10 1.58 -7.76 4.29
N THR A 11 2.87 -8.05 4.41
CA THR A 11 3.35 -9.38 4.81
C THR A 11 2.99 -9.77 6.24
N LYS A 12 2.95 -8.82 7.19
CA LYS A 12 2.58 -9.10 8.58
C LYS A 12 1.11 -9.53 8.73
N SER A 13 0.22 -8.95 7.93
CA SER A 13 -1.21 -9.32 7.92
C SER A 13 -1.53 -10.39 6.87
N GLN A 14 -0.57 -10.77 6.03
CA GLN A 14 -0.73 -11.69 4.91
C GLN A 14 -1.88 -11.28 3.97
N LYS A 15 -2.05 -9.97 3.76
CA LYS A 15 -3.10 -9.39 2.89
C LYS A 15 -2.49 -8.68 1.69
N GLU A 16 -3.11 -8.85 0.53
CA GLU A 16 -2.87 -8.04 -0.67
C GLU A 16 -4.03 -7.07 -0.83
N VAL A 17 -3.71 -5.78 -1.02
CA VAL A 17 -4.69 -4.70 -1.05
C VAL A 17 -4.55 -3.92 -2.35
N VAL A 18 -5.69 -3.67 -3.01
CA VAL A 18 -5.74 -2.75 -4.14
C VAL A 18 -5.62 -1.33 -3.61
N CYS A 19 -4.64 -0.59 -4.10
CA CYS A 19 -4.39 0.79 -3.77
C CYS A 19 -4.60 1.63 -5.05
N ASP A 20 -5.60 2.50 -5.02
CA ASP A 20 -5.82 3.46 -6.10
C ASP A 20 -4.67 4.48 -6.19
N ALA A 21 -4.42 5.02 -7.38
CA ALA A 21 -3.41 6.07 -7.59
C ALA A 21 -3.70 7.37 -6.82
N LYS A 22 -4.95 7.64 -6.44
CA LYS A 22 -5.37 8.85 -5.71
C LYS A 22 -5.39 8.68 -4.20
N GLU A 23 -5.19 7.46 -3.68
CA GLU A 23 -5.12 7.21 -2.25
C GLU A 23 -3.71 6.86 -1.81
N THR A 24 -3.45 7.09 -0.52
CA THR A 24 -2.20 6.67 0.11
C THR A 24 -2.26 5.20 0.52
N ILE A 25 -1.10 4.55 0.61
CA ILE A 25 -0.99 3.17 1.12
C ILE A 25 -1.58 3.04 2.54
N LEU A 26 -1.47 4.10 3.36
CA LEU A 26 -2.07 4.12 4.70
C LEU A 26 -3.61 4.07 4.63
N GLN A 27 -4.23 4.85 3.74
CA GLN A 27 -5.68 4.84 3.56
C GLN A 27 -6.17 3.48 3.02
N ALA A 28 -5.47 2.91 2.04
CA ALA A 28 -5.80 1.58 1.51
C ALA A 28 -5.71 0.50 2.61
N ALA A 29 -4.67 0.54 3.45
CA ALA A 29 -4.54 -0.35 4.58
C ALA A 29 -5.70 -0.21 5.59
N GLN A 30 -6.08 1.02 5.93
CA GLN A 30 -7.16 1.31 6.87
C GLN A 30 -8.52 0.81 6.37
N LYS A 31 -8.82 0.99 5.07
CA LYS A 31 -10.05 0.46 4.44
C LYS A 31 -10.17 -1.06 4.57
N GLU A 32 -9.06 -1.77 4.46
CA GLU A 32 -8.99 -3.23 4.57
C GLU A 32 -8.79 -3.75 6.01
N GLY A 33 -8.88 -2.85 7.01
CA GLY A 33 -8.73 -3.18 8.42
C GLY A 33 -7.32 -3.64 8.80
N ILE A 34 -6.29 -3.16 8.09
CA ILE A 34 -4.89 -3.47 8.40
C ILE A 34 -4.34 -2.41 9.36
N THR A 35 -4.01 -2.85 10.58
CA THR A 35 -3.42 -1.97 11.59
C THR A 35 -1.96 -1.66 11.25
N LEU A 36 -1.69 -0.41 10.91
CA LEU A 36 -0.35 0.15 10.77
C LEU A 36 -0.11 1.17 11.91
N PRO A 37 1.12 1.33 12.40
CA PRO A 37 1.43 2.47 13.27
C PRO A 37 1.24 3.76 12.46
N TYR A 38 0.53 4.75 12.99
CA TYR A 38 0.36 6.07 12.36
C TYR A 38 0.06 7.14 13.41
N GLY A 39 0.23 8.41 13.00
CA GLY A 39 -0.07 9.58 13.83
C GLY A 39 -0.62 10.72 12.98
N CYS A 40 0.25 11.63 12.51
CA CYS A 40 -0.15 12.89 11.90
C CYS A 40 -0.80 12.83 10.50
N GLN A 41 -0.68 11.71 9.76
CA GLN A 41 -1.13 11.51 8.36
C GLN A 41 -0.61 12.52 7.31
N MET A 42 0.11 13.57 7.71
CA MET A 42 0.67 14.64 6.87
C MET A 42 2.19 14.55 6.71
N GLY A 43 2.80 13.45 7.16
CA GLY A 43 4.24 13.20 7.01
C GLY A 43 5.17 13.85 8.05
N ALA A 44 4.65 14.62 9.02
CA ALA A 44 5.46 15.30 10.03
C ALA A 44 6.06 14.38 11.11
N CYS A 45 5.35 13.30 11.51
CA CYS A 45 5.73 12.49 12.68
C CYS A 45 6.53 11.21 12.35
N GLY A 46 6.54 10.74 11.10
CA GLY A 46 7.24 9.51 10.70
C GLY A 46 6.71 8.18 11.27
N GLN A 47 5.66 8.15 12.10
CA GLN A 47 5.16 6.92 12.73
C GLN A 47 4.67 5.85 11.74
N CYS A 48 4.23 6.26 10.55
CA CYS A 48 3.78 5.35 9.48
C CYS A 48 4.91 4.77 8.62
N LYS A 49 6.18 4.96 9.00
CA LYS A 49 7.32 4.44 8.25
C LYS A 49 7.38 2.91 8.36
N LEU A 50 7.45 2.25 7.20
CA LEU A 50 7.56 0.79 7.08
C LEU A 50 8.72 0.41 6.17
N ARG A 51 9.25 -0.81 6.36
CA ARG A 51 10.29 -1.37 5.48
C ARG A 51 9.66 -1.95 4.21
N LYS A 52 10.04 -1.42 3.05
CA LYS A 52 9.76 -2.08 1.76
C LYS A 52 10.59 -3.36 1.66
N LEU A 53 9.93 -4.50 1.47
CA LEU A 53 10.58 -5.81 1.43
C LEU A 53 11.04 -6.18 0.02
N PHE A 54 10.14 -6.05 -0.96
CA PHE A 54 10.40 -6.38 -2.35
C PHE A 54 9.54 -5.51 -3.26
N TRP A 55 9.90 -5.47 -4.53
CA TRP A 55 9.07 -4.93 -5.59
C TRP A 55 8.79 -6.06 -6.58
N ARG A 56 7.51 -6.33 -6.84
CA ARG A 56 7.12 -7.29 -7.87
C ARG A 56 6.59 -6.52 -9.06
N SER A 57 7.42 -6.35 -10.10
CA SER A 57 6.92 -5.85 -11.37
C SER A 57 6.05 -6.92 -11.99
N LEU A 58 4.73 -6.69 -12.07
CA LEU A 58 3.81 -7.50 -12.88
C LEU A 58 4.01 -7.26 -14.39
N LEU A 59 5.27 -7.08 -14.82
CA LEU A 59 5.65 -7.21 -16.22
C LEU A 59 5.43 -8.68 -16.57
N ARG A 60 4.19 -9.01 -16.93
CA ARG A 60 3.90 -10.14 -17.80
C ARG A 60 4.70 -9.85 -19.06
N ARG A 61 5.92 -10.38 -19.14
CA ARG A 61 6.58 -10.61 -20.41
C ARG A 61 5.61 -11.53 -21.19
N ARG A 62 4.71 -10.92 -21.97
CA ARG A 62 4.20 -11.52 -23.19
C ARG A 62 5.44 -11.67 -24.07
N LEU A 63 6.10 -12.81 -23.94
CA LEU A 63 6.84 -13.38 -25.06
C LEU A 63 5.80 -13.79 -26.11
#